data_AF-A0A6F9J148-F1
#
_entry.id   AF-A0A6F9J148-F1
#
_cell.length_a   1.000
_cell.length_b   1.000
_cell.length_c   1.000
_cell.angle_alpha   90.00
_cell.angle_beta   90.00
_cell.angle_gamma   90.00
#
_symmetry.space_group_name_H-M   'P 1'
#
loop_
_entity.id
_entity.type
_entity.pdbx_description
1 polymer ?
#
loop_
_entity_poly.entity_id
_entity_poly.type
_entity_poly.pdbx_seq_one_letter_code
_entity_poly.pdbx_strand_id
1 'polypeptide(L)'
;MIALIDYKAGNLNSVAKAFEKIGAKNFITQDPKDLQKADKLLLPGVGSFKEAMKNLKEFGFIEALKEQVLVQKKPILGICLGMQLFLERGYEGGVCEGLGFIEGEVVKFEEDLNLKIPHMGWNELEILKQVPLYQGIDNKSDFYFVHSFYVKCKDEFVSAKAQYGHKFVASLQKDHIFATQFHPEKSQNLGLKLLENFIRL
;
A
#
# COMPACT_ATOMS: atom_id res chain seq x y z
N MET A 1 0.42 18.54 2.28
CA MET A 1 -0.92 18.22 1.78
C MET A 1 -0.88 16.89 1.03
N ILE A 2 -1.79 15.95 1.28
CA ILE A 2 -1.79 14.60 0.68
C ILE A 2 -2.92 14.46 -0.34
N ALA A 3 -2.62 13.94 -1.53
CA ALA A 3 -3.64 13.51 -2.48
C ALA A 3 -4.01 12.05 -2.21
N LEU A 4 -5.29 11.80 -1.93
CA LEU A 4 -5.88 10.47 -1.86
C LEU A 4 -6.48 10.14 -3.23
N ILE A 5 -5.91 9.16 -3.90
CA ILE A 5 -6.26 8.85 -5.29
C ILE A 5 -7.54 8.02 -5.31
N ASP A 6 -8.60 8.57 -5.90
CA ASP A 6 -9.85 7.87 -6.13
C ASP A 6 -9.93 7.35 -7.57
N TYR A 7 -9.79 6.04 -7.69
CA TYR A 7 -9.95 5.29 -8.93
C TYR A 7 -11.04 4.22 -8.76
N LYS A 8 -12.07 4.52 -7.95
CA LYS A 8 -13.22 3.65 -7.65
C LYS A 8 -12.86 2.28 -7.04
N ALA A 9 -11.75 2.19 -6.33
CA ALA A 9 -11.32 0.93 -5.72
C ALA A 9 -10.67 1.10 -4.33
N GLY A 10 -11.04 2.10 -3.53
CA GLY A 10 -10.40 2.37 -2.24
C GLY A 10 -11.36 2.62 -1.07
N ASN A 11 -10.92 2.31 0.14
CA ASN A 11 -11.59 2.72 1.39
C ASN A 11 -11.20 4.15 1.79
N LEU A 12 -11.44 5.11 0.89
CA LEU A 12 -10.95 6.47 0.99
C LEU A 12 -11.43 7.19 2.25
N ASN A 13 -12.69 6.98 2.64
CA ASN A 13 -13.27 7.63 3.82
C ASN A 13 -12.54 7.27 5.12
N SER A 14 -12.12 6.02 5.29
CA SER A 14 -11.39 5.62 6.49
C SER A 14 -9.99 6.22 6.51
N VAL A 15 -9.33 6.24 5.35
CA VAL A 15 -7.99 6.82 5.20
C VAL A 15 -8.02 8.33 5.41
N ALA A 16 -8.97 9.05 4.81
CA ALA A 16 -9.15 10.49 4.99
C ALA A 16 -9.36 10.85 6.46
N LYS A 17 -10.26 10.14 7.16
CA LYS A 17 -10.50 10.31 8.60
C LYS A 17 -9.27 10.02 9.45
N ALA A 18 -8.46 9.03 9.06
CA ALA A 18 -7.21 8.74 9.78
C ALA A 18 -6.22 9.91 9.67
N PHE A 19 -6.09 10.54 8.50
CA PHE A 19 -5.29 11.76 8.32
C PHE A 19 -5.86 12.96 9.06
N GLU A 20 -7.17 13.17 9.00
CA GLU A 20 -7.84 14.23 9.76
C GLU A 20 -7.56 14.10 11.26
N LYS A 21 -7.64 12.87 11.79
CA LYS A 21 -7.40 12.58 13.21
C LYS A 21 -5.98 12.94 13.67
N ILE A 22 -4.98 12.85 12.78
CA ILE A 22 -3.59 13.23 13.07
C ILE A 22 -3.26 14.67 12.62
N GLY A 23 -4.28 15.46 12.26
CA GLY A 23 -4.14 16.88 11.88
C GLY A 23 -3.54 17.09 10.48
N ALA A 24 -3.49 16.07 9.64
CA ALA A 24 -2.88 16.13 8.31
C ALA A 24 -3.89 16.55 7.24
N LYS A 25 -3.59 17.64 6.52
CA LYS A 25 -4.40 18.13 5.39
C LYS A 25 -4.33 17.16 4.21
N ASN A 26 -5.48 16.62 3.82
CA ASN A 26 -5.62 15.72 2.70
C ASN A 26 -6.79 16.15 1.81
N PHE A 27 -6.80 15.71 0.55
CA PHE A 27 -7.94 15.86 -0.36
C PHE A 27 -8.06 14.60 -1.22
N ILE A 28 -9.30 14.27 -1.59
CA ILE A 28 -9.61 13.16 -2.50
C ILE A 28 -9.68 13.71 -3.92
N THR A 29 -9.11 13.02 -4.89
CA THR A 29 -9.17 13.43 -6.30
C THR A 29 -9.40 12.26 -7.25
N GLN A 30 -10.21 12.50 -8.29
CA GLN A 30 -10.39 11.67 -9.47
C GLN A 30 -9.74 12.27 -10.72
N ASP A 31 -9.06 13.43 -10.60
CA ASP A 31 -8.35 14.10 -11.70
C ASP A 31 -6.83 13.92 -11.55
N PRO A 32 -6.16 13.22 -12.48
CA PRO A 32 -4.71 13.05 -12.47
C PRO A 32 -3.90 14.35 -12.38
N LYS A 33 -4.45 15.48 -12.84
CA LYS A 33 -3.79 16.79 -12.76
C LYS A 33 -3.64 17.30 -11.33
N ASP A 34 -4.54 16.91 -10.44
CA ASP A 34 -4.50 17.34 -9.04
C ASP A 34 -3.31 16.75 -8.28
N LEU A 35 -2.71 15.65 -8.76
CA LEU A 35 -1.54 15.06 -8.12
C LEU A 35 -0.38 16.05 -8.01
N GLN A 36 -0.29 17.04 -8.90
CA GLN A 36 0.71 18.09 -8.86
C GLN A 36 0.56 19.03 -7.65
N LYS A 37 -0.66 19.18 -7.13
CA LYS A 37 -0.99 20.08 -6.00
C LYS A 37 -0.58 19.50 -4.64
N ALA A 38 -0.35 18.20 -4.55
CA ALA A 38 -0.01 17.52 -3.31
C ALA A 38 1.50 17.40 -3.09
N ASP A 39 1.92 17.37 -1.84
CA ASP A 39 3.32 17.10 -1.47
C ASP A 39 3.61 15.60 -1.38
N LYS A 40 2.57 14.81 -1.10
CA LYS A 40 2.62 13.35 -0.94
C LYS A 40 1.41 12.71 -1.59
N LEU A 41 1.58 11.51 -2.10
CA LEU A 41 0.53 10.73 -2.74
C LEU A 41 0.15 9.54 -1.87
N LEU A 42 -1.11 9.13 -1.94
CA LEU A 42 -1.54 7.88 -1.34
C LEU A 42 -2.48 7.16 -2.28
N LEU A 43 -2.12 5.91 -2.56
CA LEU A 43 -2.90 4.98 -3.37
C LEU A 43 -3.49 3.90 -2.44
N PRO A 44 -4.74 4.05 -1.97
CA PRO A 44 -5.39 3.02 -1.19
C PRO A 44 -6.11 2.07 -2.13
N GLY A 45 -6.24 0.79 -1.77
CA GLY A 45 -7.03 -0.10 -2.59
C GLY A 45 -7.68 -1.28 -1.86
N VAL A 46 -8.80 -1.73 -2.41
CA VAL A 46 -9.54 -2.95 -2.09
C VAL A 46 -10.09 -3.57 -3.38
N GLY A 47 -10.38 -4.87 -3.35
CA GLY A 47 -10.91 -5.58 -4.52
C GLY A 47 -9.81 -6.23 -5.35
N SER A 48 -10.06 -6.39 -6.66
CA SER A 48 -9.22 -7.16 -7.57
C SER A 48 -8.12 -6.33 -8.23
N PHE A 49 -6.90 -6.88 -8.31
CA PHE A 49 -5.78 -6.29 -9.05
C PHE A 49 -6.14 -5.85 -10.47
N LYS A 50 -6.75 -6.74 -11.26
CA LYS A 50 -7.07 -6.46 -12.66
C LYS A 50 -8.07 -5.31 -12.83
N GLU A 51 -9.13 -5.30 -12.02
CA GLU A 51 -10.14 -4.24 -12.06
C GLU A 51 -9.56 -2.90 -11.59
N ALA A 52 -8.71 -2.92 -10.56
CA ALA A 52 -8.00 -1.72 -10.11
C ALA A 52 -7.08 -1.11 -11.17
N MET A 53 -6.26 -1.92 -11.86
CA MET A 53 -5.41 -1.43 -12.96
C MET A 53 -6.23 -0.91 -14.14
N LYS A 54 -7.35 -1.57 -14.46
CA LYS A 54 -8.31 -1.08 -15.46
C LYS A 54 -8.83 0.29 -15.09
N ASN A 55 -9.29 0.48 -13.86
CA ASN A 55 -9.79 1.77 -13.40
C ASN A 55 -8.70 2.84 -13.42
N LEU A 56 -7.48 2.56 -12.93
CA LEU A 56 -6.37 3.52 -12.99
C LEU A 56 -6.09 3.98 -14.42
N LYS A 57 -6.21 3.07 -15.39
CA LYS A 57 -6.08 3.40 -16.82
C LYS A 57 -7.24 4.25 -17.33
N GLU A 58 -8.48 3.88 -17.03
CA GLU A 58 -9.68 4.60 -17.47
C GLU A 58 -9.74 6.03 -16.93
N PHE A 59 -9.29 6.24 -15.68
CA PHE A 59 -9.20 7.55 -15.05
C PHE A 59 -7.93 8.32 -15.44
N GLY A 60 -7.04 7.75 -16.25
CA GLY A 60 -5.83 8.43 -16.74
C GLY A 60 -4.72 8.60 -15.69
N PHE A 61 -4.74 7.83 -14.59
CA PHE A 61 -3.78 7.95 -13.51
C PHE A 61 -2.41 7.30 -13.80
N ILE A 62 -2.33 6.34 -14.73
CA ILE A 62 -1.09 5.55 -14.94
C ILE A 62 0.11 6.45 -15.23
N GLU A 63 0.03 7.28 -16.27
CA GLU A 63 1.14 8.15 -16.67
C GLU A 63 1.38 9.27 -15.67
N ALA A 64 0.32 9.83 -15.08
CA ALA A 64 0.44 10.85 -14.05
C ALA A 64 1.16 10.31 -12.80
N LEU A 65 0.85 9.09 -12.37
CA LEU A 65 1.53 8.45 -11.24
C LEU A 65 2.99 8.16 -11.56
N LYS A 66 3.29 7.64 -12.75
CA LYS A 66 4.68 7.42 -13.19
C LYS A 66 5.48 8.72 -13.21
N GLU A 67 4.91 9.79 -13.75
CA GLU A 67 5.55 11.11 -13.75
C GLU A 67 5.81 11.61 -12.32
N GLN A 68 4.77 11.64 -11.47
CA GLN A 68 4.91 12.18 -10.11
C GLN A 68 5.84 11.34 -9.22
N VAL A 69 5.85 10.01 -9.38
CA VAL A 69 6.62 9.11 -8.52
C VAL A 69 8.02 8.86 -9.08
N LEU A 70 8.17 8.55 -10.36
CA LEU A 70 9.46 8.13 -10.92
C LEU A 70 10.34 9.31 -11.32
N VAL A 71 9.73 10.39 -11.84
CA VAL A 71 10.43 11.59 -12.31
C VAL A 71 10.51 12.63 -11.19
N GLN A 72 9.37 13.06 -10.66
CA GLN A 72 9.32 14.11 -9.63
C GLN A 72 9.68 13.62 -8.22
N LYS A 73 9.87 12.31 -8.04
CA LYS A 73 10.26 11.68 -6.76
C LYS A 73 9.33 12.01 -5.59
N LYS A 74 8.04 12.25 -5.86
CA LYS A 74 7.05 12.58 -4.83
C LYS A 74 6.79 11.35 -3.94
N PRO A 75 6.93 11.46 -2.60
CA PRO A 75 6.67 10.34 -1.71
C PRO A 75 5.27 9.78 -1.89
N ILE A 76 5.17 8.45 -1.96
CA ILE A 76 3.91 7.75 -2.15
C ILE A 76 3.75 6.60 -1.16
N LEU A 77 2.52 6.44 -0.62
CA LEU A 77 2.13 5.30 0.20
C LEU A 77 1.06 4.46 -0.50
N GLY A 78 1.35 3.18 -0.74
CA GLY A 78 0.39 2.18 -1.22
C GLY A 78 -0.18 1.37 -0.05
N ILE A 79 -1.51 1.25 0.06
CA ILE A 79 -2.16 0.49 1.13
C ILE A 79 -2.93 -0.71 0.55
N CYS A 80 -2.64 -1.90 1.06
CA CYS A 80 -3.24 -3.19 0.70
C CYS A 80 -3.15 -3.45 -0.81
N LEU A 81 -4.26 -3.33 -1.55
CA LEU A 81 -4.20 -3.44 -3.01
C LEU A 81 -3.33 -2.34 -3.64
N GLY A 82 -3.27 -1.14 -3.05
CA GLY A 82 -2.35 -0.10 -3.51
C GLY A 82 -0.88 -0.51 -3.45
N MET A 83 -0.48 -1.27 -2.41
CA MET A 83 0.85 -1.88 -2.36
C MET A 83 1.05 -2.87 -3.50
N GLN A 84 0.06 -3.73 -3.74
CA GLN A 84 0.10 -4.74 -4.79
C GLN A 84 0.26 -4.11 -6.18
N LEU A 85 -0.46 -3.03 -6.47
CA LEU A 85 -0.41 -2.34 -7.76
C LEU A 85 0.94 -1.69 -8.07
N PHE A 86 1.82 -1.47 -7.07
CA PHE A 86 3.17 -0.96 -7.30
C PHE A 86 4.11 -1.98 -7.93
N LEU A 87 3.76 -3.27 -7.89
CA LEU A 87 4.56 -4.34 -8.46
C LEU A 87 4.41 -4.37 -10.00
N GLU A 88 5.25 -5.15 -10.66
CA GLU A 88 5.23 -5.30 -12.11
C GLU A 88 4.02 -6.11 -12.58
N ARG A 89 3.59 -7.11 -11.80
CA ARG A 89 2.55 -8.04 -12.23
C ARG A 89 1.66 -8.53 -11.09
N GLY A 90 0.38 -8.71 -11.38
CA GLY A 90 -0.56 -9.40 -10.50
C GLY A 90 -1.30 -10.53 -11.22
N TYR A 91 -1.72 -11.52 -10.45
CA TYR A 91 -2.42 -12.71 -10.95
C TYR A 91 -3.89 -12.79 -10.52
N GLU A 92 -4.38 -11.84 -9.71
CA GLU A 92 -5.78 -11.76 -9.31
C GLU A 92 -6.65 -11.25 -10.47
N GLY A 93 -7.62 -12.07 -10.90
CA GLY A 93 -8.43 -11.80 -12.09
C GLY A 93 -7.74 -12.16 -13.41
N GLY A 94 -6.60 -12.87 -13.36
CA GLY A 94 -5.74 -13.21 -14.48
C GLY A 94 -4.46 -12.37 -14.51
N VAL A 95 -3.56 -12.69 -15.44
CA VAL A 95 -2.28 -11.99 -15.57
C VAL A 95 -2.52 -10.53 -15.99
N CYS A 96 -2.00 -9.59 -15.19
CA CYS A 96 -2.15 -8.16 -15.42
C CYS A 96 -0.88 -7.42 -15.02
N GLU A 97 -0.43 -6.49 -15.87
CA GLU A 97 0.71 -5.60 -15.57
C GLU A 97 0.28 -4.53 -14.55
N GLY A 98 1.14 -4.25 -13.58
CA GLY A 98 0.95 -3.21 -12.57
C GLY A 98 1.60 -1.88 -12.95
N LEU A 99 1.83 -1.02 -11.96
CA LEU A 99 2.50 0.28 -12.15
C LEU A 99 4.01 0.11 -12.39
N GLY A 100 4.60 -1.00 -11.92
CA GLY A 100 6.03 -1.31 -12.14
C GLY A 100 6.99 -0.37 -11.43
N PHE A 101 6.62 0.09 -10.22
CA PHE A 101 7.50 0.90 -9.37
C PHE A 101 8.54 0.05 -8.65
N ILE A 102 8.18 -1.18 -8.31
CA ILE A 102 9.02 -2.16 -7.61
C ILE A 102 8.97 -3.48 -8.38
N GLU A 103 10.13 -4.09 -8.60
CA GLU A 103 10.27 -5.37 -9.28
C GLU A 103 9.69 -6.50 -8.43
N GLY A 104 8.80 -7.30 -9.02
CA GLY A 104 8.10 -8.37 -8.31
C GLY A 104 6.66 -8.61 -8.78
N GLU A 105 6.00 -9.53 -8.10
CA GLU A 105 4.68 -10.04 -8.49
C GLU A 105 3.75 -10.26 -7.31
N VAL A 106 2.44 -10.30 -7.59
CA VAL A 106 1.37 -10.51 -6.60
C VAL A 106 0.68 -11.84 -6.87
N VAL A 107 0.86 -12.80 -5.97
CA VAL A 107 0.41 -14.19 -6.12
C VAL A 107 -0.58 -14.59 -5.03
N LYS A 108 -1.40 -15.61 -5.28
CA LYS A 108 -2.40 -16.11 -4.32
C LYS A 108 -1.72 -16.90 -3.20
N PHE A 109 -2.24 -16.84 -1.98
CA PHE A 109 -1.91 -17.85 -0.97
C PHE A 109 -2.30 -19.25 -1.46
N GLU A 110 -1.46 -20.24 -1.16
CA GLU A 110 -1.71 -21.63 -1.50
C GLU A 110 -2.87 -22.19 -0.65
N GLU A 111 -3.75 -22.97 -1.28
CA GLU A 111 -4.97 -23.49 -0.62
C GLU A 111 -4.69 -24.69 0.31
N ASP A 112 -3.54 -25.34 0.14
CA ASP A 112 -3.11 -26.52 0.90
C ASP A 112 -2.46 -26.20 2.25
N LEU A 113 -2.31 -24.90 2.59
CA LEU A 113 -1.75 -24.47 3.88
C LEU A 113 -2.66 -24.79 5.08
N ASN A 114 -3.84 -25.39 4.89
CA ASN A 114 -4.86 -25.64 5.92
C ASN A 114 -5.24 -24.37 6.72
N LEU A 115 -5.15 -23.20 6.08
CA LEU A 115 -5.49 -21.90 6.65
C LEU A 115 -6.72 -21.31 5.97
N LYS A 116 -7.47 -20.49 6.71
CA LYS A 116 -8.60 -19.75 6.13
C LYS A 116 -8.06 -18.66 5.19
N ILE A 117 -8.54 -18.61 3.96
CA ILE A 117 -8.27 -17.53 3.01
C ILE A 117 -9.57 -16.73 2.82
N PRO A 118 -9.57 -15.40 2.95
CA PRO A 118 -8.42 -14.50 3.13
C PRO A 118 -7.73 -14.61 4.49
N HIS A 119 -6.43 -14.27 4.54
CA HIS A 119 -5.75 -13.89 5.78
C HIS A 119 -6.43 -12.63 6.33
N MET A 120 -7.14 -12.77 7.44
CA MET A 120 -7.94 -11.70 8.04
C MET A 120 -7.75 -11.66 9.55
N GLY A 121 -7.36 -10.49 10.07
CA GLY A 121 -7.18 -10.29 11.50
C GLY A 121 -5.93 -9.48 11.83
N TRP A 122 -5.63 -9.42 13.13
CA TRP A 122 -4.39 -8.84 13.65
C TRP A 122 -3.26 -9.83 13.50
N ASN A 123 -2.10 -9.37 13.01
CA ASN A 123 -0.92 -10.21 12.86
C ASN A 123 0.35 -9.38 13.17
N GLU A 124 1.34 -10.07 13.72
CA GLU A 124 2.60 -9.52 14.21
C GLU A 124 3.52 -9.18 13.03
N LEU A 125 4.13 -7.98 13.07
CA LEU A 125 5.16 -7.57 12.10
C LEU A 125 6.57 -7.87 12.59
N GLU A 126 7.35 -8.54 11.74
CA GLU A 126 8.81 -8.57 11.80
C GLU A 126 9.35 -7.38 10.99
N ILE A 127 9.70 -6.30 11.68
CA ILE A 127 10.26 -5.08 11.10
C ILE A 127 11.74 -5.32 10.77
N LEU A 128 12.08 -5.22 9.49
CA LEU A 128 13.43 -5.41 8.96
C LEU A 128 14.16 -4.08 8.71
N LYS A 129 13.41 -3.00 8.50
CA LYS A 129 13.93 -1.64 8.30
C LYS A 129 13.15 -0.66 9.19
N GLN A 130 13.84 -0.02 10.15
CA GLN A 130 13.16 0.81 11.15
C GLN A 130 12.79 2.22 10.68
N VAL A 131 13.41 2.74 9.62
CA VAL A 131 13.20 4.14 9.18
C VAL A 131 12.84 4.25 7.70
N PRO A 132 11.92 5.16 7.33
CA PRO A 132 11.29 6.16 8.20
C PRO A 132 9.87 5.78 8.70
N LEU A 133 9.18 4.82 8.08
CA LEU A 133 7.78 4.51 8.42
C LEU A 133 7.56 3.95 9.83
N TYR A 134 8.54 3.22 10.37
CA TYR A 134 8.41 2.51 11.64
C TYR A 134 9.00 3.28 12.83
N GLN A 135 9.27 4.57 12.68
CA GLN A 135 9.81 5.39 13.77
C GLN A 135 8.86 5.39 14.99
N GLY A 136 9.34 4.89 16.12
CA GLY A 136 8.54 4.78 17.34
C GLY A 136 7.42 3.73 17.27
N ILE A 137 7.58 2.73 16.40
CA ILE A 137 6.77 1.50 16.39
C ILE A 137 7.72 0.34 16.73
N ASP A 138 7.41 -0.39 17.79
CA ASP A 138 8.24 -1.50 18.23
C ASP A 138 8.15 -2.67 17.25
N ASN A 139 9.25 -3.40 17.09
CA ASN A 139 9.23 -4.67 16.37
C ASN A 139 8.26 -5.64 17.09
N LYS A 140 7.63 -6.54 16.34
CA LYS A 140 6.59 -7.44 16.85
C LYS A 140 5.29 -6.75 17.28
N SER A 141 5.00 -5.60 16.67
CA SER A 141 3.72 -4.92 16.80
C SER A 141 2.65 -5.56 15.91
N ASP A 142 1.41 -5.61 16.38
CA ASP A 142 0.26 -6.12 15.62
C ASP A 142 -0.36 -5.07 14.70
N PHE A 143 -0.66 -5.47 13.46
CA PHE A 143 -1.39 -4.66 12.49
C PHE A 143 -2.54 -5.46 11.86
N TYR A 144 -3.55 -4.77 11.33
CA TYR A 144 -4.74 -5.41 10.77
C TYR A 144 -4.59 -5.74 9.28
N PHE A 145 -4.77 -7.02 8.94
CA PHE A 145 -4.70 -7.56 7.59
C PHE A 145 -6.06 -8.05 7.09
N VAL A 146 -6.28 -7.96 5.78
CA VAL A 146 -7.39 -8.62 5.07
C VAL A 146 -7.02 -8.80 3.59
N HIS A 147 -6.52 -9.97 3.21
CA HIS A 147 -6.06 -10.24 1.83
C HIS A 147 -5.97 -11.73 1.50
N SER A 148 -6.16 -12.07 0.22
CA SER A 148 -5.98 -13.44 -0.32
C SER A 148 -4.73 -13.60 -1.18
N PHE A 149 -4.09 -12.49 -1.54
CA PHE A 149 -2.89 -12.42 -2.37
C PHE A 149 -1.77 -11.72 -1.61
N TYR A 150 -0.52 -12.04 -1.92
CA TYR A 150 0.67 -11.47 -1.29
C TYR A 150 1.76 -11.21 -2.33
N VAL A 151 2.72 -10.37 -1.95
CA VAL A 151 3.83 -9.96 -2.81
C VAL A 151 5.00 -10.95 -2.72
N LYS A 152 5.54 -11.33 -3.88
CA LYS A 152 6.87 -11.92 -4.04
C LYS A 152 7.79 -10.91 -4.73
N CYS A 153 8.87 -10.54 -4.06
CA CYS A 153 9.86 -9.60 -4.59
C CYS A 153 11.23 -9.89 -3.95
N LYS A 154 12.26 -9.15 -4.36
CA LYS A 154 13.60 -9.24 -3.76
C LYS A 154 13.60 -8.66 -2.34
N ASP A 155 14.39 -9.26 -1.46
CA ASP A 155 14.52 -8.84 -0.05
C ASP A 155 14.99 -7.39 0.11
N GLU A 156 15.71 -6.83 -0.87
CA GLU A 156 16.16 -5.43 -0.84
C GLU A 156 15.01 -4.42 -0.77
N PHE A 157 13.80 -4.77 -1.22
CA PHE A 157 12.62 -3.90 -1.14
C PHE A 157 11.81 -4.11 0.13
N VAL A 158 12.04 -5.18 0.88
CA VAL A 158 11.19 -5.55 2.01
C VAL A 158 11.57 -4.73 3.25
N SER A 159 10.58 -4.06 3.85
CA SER A 159 10.76 -3.29 5.09
C SER A 159 10.17 -3.99 6.32
N ALA A 160 9.15 -4.84 6.12
CA ALA A 160 8.63 -5.74 7.16
C ALA A 160 8.07 -7.03 6.55
N LYS A 161 8.14 -8.11 7.32
CA LYS A 161 7.52 -9.41 7.02
C LYS A 161 6.47 -9.75 8.07
N ALA A 162 5.57 -10.68 7.75
CA ALA A 162 4.64 -11.29 8.68
C ALA A 162 4.51 -12.78 8.36
N GLN A 163 3.95 -13.57 9.28
CA GLN A 163 3.80 -15.02 9.13
C GLN A 163 2.31 -15.39 9.02
N TYR A 164 1.94 -16.08 7.95
CA TYR A 164 0.63 -16.71 7.81
C TYR A 164 0.76 -17.98 6.95
N GLY A 165 0.97 -19.13 7.61
CA GLY A 165 1.38 -20.38 6.95
C GLY A 165 2.85 -20.36 6.53
N HIS A 166 3.25 -19.32 5.80
CA HIS A 166 4.63 -18.98 5.47
C HIS A 166 4.92 -17.50 5.73
N LYS A 167 6.20 -17.11 5.69
CA LYS A 167 6.61 -15.71 5.76
C LYS A 167 6.24 -15.01 4.45
N PHE A 168 5.53 -13.90 4.55
CA PHE A 168 5.18 -13.07 3.40
C PHE A 168 5.61 -11.61 3.63
N VAL A 169 5.66 -10.84 2.54
CA VAL A 169 6.01 -9.42 2.58
C VAL A 169 4.82 -8.64 3.16
N ALA A 170 5.02 -8.02 4.32
CA ALA A 170 4.01 -7.19 4.97
C ALA A 170 4.13 -5.71 4.57
N SER A 171 5.34 -5.27 4.19
CA SER A 171 5.59 -3.89 3.75
C SER A 171 6.82 -3.80 2.86
N LEU A 172 6.78 -2.82 1.96
CA LEU A 172 7.83 -2.50 1.01
C LEU A 172 8.35 -1.07 1.21
N GLN A 173 9.62 -0.89 0.84
CA GLN A 173 10.25 0.41 0.72
C GLN A 173 11.33 0.38 -0.38
N LYS A 174 11.19 1.25 -1.37
CA LYS A 174 12.20 1.57 -2.40
C LYS A 174 12.29 3.10 -2.51
N ASP A 175 13.38 3.68 -2.01
CA ASP A 175 13.56 5.13 -1.92
C ASP A 175 12.37 5.84 -1.23
N HIS A 176 11.65 6.70 -1.95
CA HIS A 176 10.46 7.46 -1.52
C HIS A 176 9.13 6.72 -1.76
N ILE A 177 9.19 5.45 -2.19
CA ILE A 177 8.03 4.60 -2.47
C ILE A 177 7.83 3.66 -1.29
N PHE A 178 6.70 3.81 -0.61
CA PHE A 178 6.35 3.08 0.59
C PHE A 178 5.07 2.28 0.37
N ALA A 179 4.99 1.08 0.96
CA ALA A 179 3.78 0.27 0.80
C ALA A 179 3.54 -0.64 2.00
N THR A 180 2.27 -0.86 2.37
CA THR A 180 1.87 -1.78 3.44
C THR A 180 0.76 -2.71 2.96
N GLN A 181 0.90 -4.01 3.24
CA GLN A 181 -0.15 -4.99 2.94
C GLN A 181 -1.28 -4.92 3.96
N PHE A 182 -0.94 -4.56 5.20
CA PHE A 182 -1.90 -4.24 6.25
C PHE A 182 -2.52 -2.85 6.07
N HIS A 183 -3.60 -2.61 6.80
CA HIS A 183 -4.39 -1.39 6.78
C HIS A 183 -4.04 -0.49 7.97
N PRO A 184 -3.14 0.51 7.83
CA PRO A 184 -2.80 1.40 8.93
C PRO A 184 -4.03 2.20 9.40
N GLU A 185 -4.97 2.54 8.51
CA GLU A 185 -6.22 3.22 8.89
C GLU A 185 -7.15 2.36 9.77
N LYS A 186 -6.89 1.05 9.87
CA LYS A 186 -7.62 0.10 10.73
C LYS A 186 -6.78 -0.44 11.90
N SER A 187 -5.51 -0.07 11.99
CA SER A 187 -4.55 -0.64 12.95
C SER A 187 -4.39 0.24 14.21
N GLN A 188 -5.48 0.88 14.64
CA GLN A 188 -5.55 1.72 15.84
C GLN A 188 -4.39 2.73 15.95
N ASN A 189 -3.85 2.95 17.16
CA ASN A 189 -2.84 3.97 17.42
C ASN A 189 -1.52 3.72 16.68
N LEU A 190 -1.14 2.45 16.50
CA LEU A 190 0.08 2.10 15.74
C LEU A 190 -0.07 2.40 14.26
N GLY A 191 -1.27 2.14 13.71
CA GLY A 191 -1.63 2.54 12.37
C GLY A 191 -1.59 4.06 12.15
N LEU A 192 -2.14 4.83 13.09
CA LEU A 192 -2.04 6.30 13.07
C LEU A 192 -0.59 6.78 13.18
N LYS A 193 0.22 6.15 14.04
CA LYS A 193 1.64 6.47 14.18
C LYS A 193 2.41 6.26 12.87
N LEU A 194 2.13 5.17 12.15
CA LEU A 194 2.74 4.91 10.85
C LEU A 194 2.35 5.99 9.83
N LEU A 195 1.08 6.40 9.81
CA LEU A 195 0.62 7.49 8.94
C LEU A 195 1.29 8.83 9.31
N GLU A 196 1.43 9.15 10.60
CA GLU A 196 2.18 10.32 11.06
C GLU A 196 3.62 10.32 10.56
N ASN A 197 4.29 9.16 10.65
CA ASN A 197 5.66 9.00 10.17
C ASN A 197 5.75 9.25 8.65
N PHE A 198 4.78 8.75 7.87
CA PHE A 198 4.69 9.05 6.44
C PHE A 198 4.49 10.55 6.16
N ILE A 199 3.72 11.27 6.99
CA ILE A 199 3.50 12.71 6.80
C ILE A 199 4.77 13.54 7.05
N ARG A 200 5.63 13.08 7.95
CA ARG A 200 6.87 13.77 8.35
C ARG A 200 8.03 13.63 7.35
N LEU A 201 7.87 12.82 6.30
CA LEU A 201 8.87 12.65 5.24
C LEU A 201 9.08 13.90 4.39
#